data_AF-A0A0H2SAY8-F1
#
_entry.id   AF-A0A0H2SAY8-F1
#
_cell.length_a   1.000
_cell.length_b   1.000
_cell.length_c   1.000
_cell.angle_alpha   90.00
_cell.angle_beta   90.00
_cell.angle_gamma   90.00
#
_symmetry.space_group_name_H-M   'P 1'
#
loop_
_entity.id
_entity.type
_entity.pdbx_description
1 polymer ?
#
loop_
_entity_poly.entity_id
_entity_poly.type
_entity_poly.pdbx_seq_one_letter_code
_entity_poly.pdbx_strand_id
1 'polypeptide(L)'
;MKKVLLVLMVILSLVVYAEYVNIIDLNYDEFGVKYKIIPYNKLIENNGKNSKESFVAISGIVYDVTYEKPWEKGYHEGYNAGSELTFEILRLSPHGVSKLKDIDHIGILAFTYDELKKFNGKNGNKAYIAVNGIVYDVSHSKLWENGEHKGKHEAGNDLTYEITKLSPHGLKKLDNVFPVGILIYSFDELKKFNGKNGNKAYVAVNGIVYDVSHSKLWKNGEHKGKHEAGNDLTYEITKLSPHGLKKLDNVYKVGYIALNKNELKKFNGKNGNKAYVAVNGIVYDVSHSKLWENGEHKGKHEAGNDLTYEITKLSPHGLKKLDNVYKVGFLLY
;
A
#
# COMPACT_ATOMS: atom_id res chain seq x y z
N MET A 1 9.33 36.12 -61.05
CA MET A 1 10.12 36.49 -59.86
C MET A 1 9.47 35.87 -58.62
N LYS A 2 10.21 34.95 -57.98
CA LYS A 2 10.10 34.36 -56.63
C LYS A 2 8.73 33.90 -56.11
N LYS A 3 8.49 32.58 -56.21
CA LYS A 3 7.66 31.81 -55.25
C LYS A 3 8.33 31.89 -53.87
N VAL A 4 7.66 32.43 -52.87
CA VAL A 4 8.08 32.35 -51.47
C VAL A 4 7.40 31.12 -50.88
N LEU A 5 8.19 30.06 -50.70
CA LEU A 5 7.78 28.86 -49.98
C LEU A 5 7.88 29.19 -48.48
N LEU A 6 6.74 29.40 -47.83
CA LEU A 6 6.67 29.55 -46.38
C LEU A 6 6.87 28.17 -45.74
N VAL A 7 8.10 27.84 -45.37
CA VAL A 7 8.39 26.66 -44.56
C VAL A 7 8.01 27.01 -43.12
N LEU A 8 6.82 26.59 -42.69
CA LEU A 8 6.45 26.56 -41.27
C LEU A 8 7.27 25.46 -40.60
N MET A 9 8.37 25.87 -39.96
CA MET A 9 9.14 25.02 -39.08
C MET A 9 8.38 24.91 -37.75
N VAL A 10 7.51 23.89 -37.64
CA VAL A 10 6.89 23.54 -36.36
C VAL A 10 7.99 22.95 -35.49
N ILE A 11 8.56 23.77 -34.61
CA ILE A 11 9.38 23.30 -33.50
C ILE A 11 8.40 22.61 -32.54
N LEU A 12 8.24 21.29 -32.71
CA LEU A 12 7.57 20.46 -31.72
C LEU A 12 8.52 20.40 -30.51
N SER A 13 8.40 21.34 -29.58
CA SER A 13 9.05 21.22 -28.29
C SER A 13 8.37 20.05 -27.56
N LEU A 14 8.96 18.87 -27.69
CA LEU A 14 8.75 17.75 -26.79
C LEU A 14 9.22 18.19 -25.40
N VAL A 15 8.32 18.84 -24.67
CA VAL A 15 8.47 19.00 -23.23
C VAL A 15 8.22 17.61 -22.65
N VAL A 16 9.31 16.89 -22.39
CA VAL A 16 9.27 15.71 -21.53
C VAL A 16 9.00 16.25 -20.12
N TYR A 17 7.71 16.37 -19.77
CA TYR A 17 7.31 16.47 -18.38
C TYR A 17 7.82 15.19 -17.71
N ALA A 18 8.76 15.31 -16.78
CA ALA A 18 8.96 14.20 -15.86
C ALA A 18 7.67 14.10 -15.07
N GLU A 19 7.03 12.94 -15.18
CA GLU A 19 5.71 12.71 -14.60
C GLU A 19 5.83 12.79 -13.08
N TYR A 20 5.08 13.73 -12.51
CA TYR A 20 4.84 13.76 -11.07
C TYR A 20 4.14 12.46 -10.68
N VAL A 21 4.82 11.60 -9.93
CA VAL A 21 4.27 10.31 -9.52
C VAL A 21 3.24 10.53 -8.41
N ASN A 22 2.04 10.01 -8.62
CA ASN A 22 0.96 9.99 -7.64
C ASN A 22 0.55 8.54 -7.36
N ILE A 23 0.32 8.20 -6.10
CA ILE A 23 -0.06 6.84 -5.70
C ILE A 23 -1.31 6.30 -6.42
N ILE A 24 -2.24 7.18 -6.83
CA ILE A 24 -3.47 6.75 -7.52
C ILE A 24 -3.21 6.30 -8.97
N ASP A 25 -2.09 6.71 -9.57
CA ASP A 25 -1.72 6.39 -10.95
C ASP A 25 -0.90 5.08 -11.02
N LEU A 26 -0.47 4.55 -9.87
CA LEU A 26 0.38 3.37 -9.80
C LEU A 26 -0.41 2.08 -9.97
N ASN A 27 0.19 1.11 -10.65
CA ASN A 27 -0.37 -0.22 -10.77
C ASN A 27 0.01 -1.07 -9.55
N TYR A 28 -0.93 -1.89 -9.07
CA TYR A 28 -0.72 -2.86 -8.00
C TYR A 28 0.49 -3.79 -8.23
N ASP A 29 0.77 -4.14 -9.48
CA ASP A 29 1.90 -5.00 -9.82
C ASP A 29 3.27 -4.31 -9.70
N GLU A 30 3.29 -2.97 -9.62
CA GLU A 30 4.51 -2.19 -9.34
C GLU A 30 4.87 -2.17 -7.85
N PHE A 31 3.94 -2.52 -6.97
CA PHE A 31 4.12 -2.46 -5.51
C PHE A 31 5.09 -3.56 -5.04
N GLY A 32 5.97 -3.21 -4.10
CA GLY A 32 7.05 -4.07 -3.61
C GLY A 32 8.24 -4.20 -4.58
N VAL A 33 7.98 -4.14 -5.89
CA VAL A 33 8.99 -4.35 -6.95
C VAL A 33 9.64 -3.04 -7.39
N LYS A 34 8.86 -2.15 -8.02
CA LYS A 34 9.33 -0.84 -8.47
C LYS A 34 9.27 0.16 -7.32
N TYR A 35 8.20 0.09 -6.52
CA TYR A 35 8.03 0.94 -5.35
C TYR A 35 8.00 0.10 -4.08
N LYS A 36 9.01 0.28 -3.22
CA LYS A 36 9.05 -0.37 -1.91
C LYS A 36 7.90 0.12 -1.03
N ILE A 37 7.42 -0.73 -0.13
CA ILE A 37 6.39 -0.34 0.84
C ILE A 37 7.09 0.27 2.07
N ILE A 38 6.93 1.57 2.27
CA ILE A 38 7.53 2.31 3.38
C ILE A 38 6.48 2.49 4.48
N PRO A 39 6.61 1.82 5.65
CA PRO A 39 5.64 2.00 6.72
C PRO A 39 5.76 3.40 7.33
N TYR A 40 4.65 3.95 7.81
CA TYR A 40 4.60 5.33 8.31
C TYR A 40 5.59 5.62 9.45
N ASN A 41 5.82 4.67 10.34
CA ASN A 41 6.84 4.81 11.37
C ASN A 41 8.26 4.99 10.80
N LYS A 42 8.59 4.34 9.67
CA LYS A 42 9.89 4.51 8.99
C LYS A 42 10.03 5.93 8.42
N LEU A 43 8.95 6.52 7.90
CA LEU A 43 8.96 7.93 7.50
C LEU A 43 9.31 8.81 8.72
N ILE A 44 8.57 8.69 9.82
CA ILE A 44 8.79 9.51 11.04
C ILE A 44 10.21 9.33 11.59
N GLU A 45 10.73 8.10 11.58
CA GLU A 45 12.06 7.82 12.09
C GLU A 45 13.13 8.56 11.29
N ASN A 46 12.96 8.72 9.97
CA ASN A 46 13.91 9.40 9.08
C ASN A 46 13.56 10.89 8.95
N ASN A 47 13.80 11.61 10.04
CA ASN A 47 13.48 13.02 10.20
C ASN A 47 14.68 13.97 10.07
N GLY A 48 15.83 13.50 9.58
CA GLY A 48 17.03 14.32 9.39
C GLY A 48 17.76 14.74 10.67
N LYS A 49 17.32 14.27 11.84
CA LYS A 49 17.93 14.59 13.14
C LYS A 49 18.79 13.43 13.63
N ASN A 50 19.82 13.72 14.42
CA ASN A 50 20.71 12.70 15.02
C ASN A 50 21.33 11.77 13.96
N SER A 51 21.82 12.34 12.85
CA SER A 51 22.44 11.63 11.73
C SER A 51 21.53 10.64 11.01
N LYS A 52 20.21 10.75 11.19
CA LYS A 52 19.24 10.00 10.39
C LYS A 52 19.00 10.66 9.04
N GLU A 53 18.57 9.86 8.08
CA GLU A 53 18.14 10.32 6.75
C GLU A 53 16.94 11.29 6.88
N SER A 54 16.76 12.16 5.88
CA SER A 54 15.62 13.09 5.79
C SER A 54 14.65 12.57 4.74
N PHE A 55 13.52 11.99 5.16
CA PHE A 55 12.46 11.55 4.24
C PHE A 55 11.27 12.50 4.28
N VAL A 56 10.61 12.68 3.14
CA VAL A 56 9.31 13.37 3.06
C VAL A 56 8.37 12.57 2.17
N ALA A 57 7.07 12.63 2.45
CA ALA A 57 6.07 12.01 1.58
C ALA A 57 5.21 13.06 0.88
N ILE A 58 4.96 12.87 -0.42
CA ILE A 58 4.13 13.73 -1.27
C ILE A 58 3.30 12.82 -2.19
N SER A 59 1.98 13.00 -2.19
CA SER A 59 0.96 12.17 -2.83
C SER A 59 1.16 10.67 -2.62
N GLY A 60 1.50 10.29 -1.39
CA GLY A 60 1.78 8.90 -1.01
C GLY A 60 3.10 8.33 -1.54
N ILE A 61 3.95 9.14 -2.18
CA ILE A 61 5.30 8.75 -2.61
C ILE A 61 6.31 9.29 -1.61
N VAL A 62 7.24 8.44 -1.15
CA VAL A 62 8.30 8.82 -0.22
C VAL A 62 9.56 9.16 -0.99
N TYR A 63 10.12 10.33 -0.72
CA TYR A 63 11.34 10.86 -1.31
C TYR A 63 12.44 10.91 -0.25
N ASP A 64 13.65 10.53 -0.65
CA ASP A 64 14.85 10.76 0.15
C ASP A 64 15.42 12.14 -0.19
N VAL A 65 15.27 13.08 0.73
CA VAL A 65 15.76 14.46 0.59
C VAL A 65 17.01 14.71 1.43
N THR A 66 17.70 13.66 1.88
CA THR A 66 18.89 13.74 2.74
C THR A 66 19.98 14.64 2.15
N TYR A 67 20.17 14.56 0.83
CA TYR A 67 21.22 15.32 0.13
C TYR A 67 20.72 16.65 -0.45
N GLU A 68 19.45 16.97 -0.27
CA GLU A 68 18.90 18.25 -0.66
C GLU A 68 19.32 19.31 0.36
N LYS A 69 20.13 20.28 -0.07
CA LYS A 69 20.65 21.35 0.80
C LYS A 69 19.58 22.01 1.70
N PRO A 70 18.34 22.28 1.25
CA PRO A 70 17.33 22.86 2.13
C PRO A 70 16.88 21.95 3.29
N TRP A 71 17.10 20.64 3.20
CA TRP A 71 16.69 19.61 4.16
C TRP A 71 17.84 19.00 4.98
N GLU A 72 19.06 19.54 4.87
CA GLU A 72 20.28 19.02 5.54
C GLU A 72 20.11 18.86 7.07
N LYS A 73 19.24 19.66 7.68
CA LYS A 73 18.95 19.63 9.13
C LYS A 73 17.60 18.99 9.47
N GLY A 74 16.97 18.30 8.52
CA GLY A 74 15.64 17.71 8.68
C GLY A 74 14.51 18.74 8.79
N TYR A 75 14.73 19.96 8.32
CA TYR A 75 13.76 21.05 8.39
C TYR A 75 13.93 22.00 7.21
N HIS A 76 12.81 22.40 6.61
CA HIS A 76 12.77 23.34 5.50
C HIS A 76 11.51 24.23 5.59
N GLU A 77 11.69 25.55 5.68
CA GLU A 77 10.61 26.55 5.58
C GLU A 77 9.35 26.27 6.43
N GLY A 78 9.53 25.86 7.68
CA GLY A 78 8.40 25.56 8.59
C GLY A 78 8.09 24.07 8.73
N TYR A 79 8.61 23.22 7.84
CA TYR A 79 8.23 21.81 7.75
C TYR A 79 9.39 20.89 8.13
N ASN A 80 9.09 19.81 8.84
CA ASN A 80 10.09 18.82 9.24
C ASN A 80 10.13 17.66 8.25
N ALA A 81 11.32 17.10 8.02
CA ALA A 81 11.45 15.76 7.50
C ALA A 81 10.78 14.76 8.46
N GLY A 82 10.46 13.58 7.94
CA GLY A 82 9.60 12.58 8.57
C GLY A 82 8.11 12.93 8.53
N SER A 83 7.72 13.83 7.64
CA SER A 83 6.33 14.28 7.49
C SER A 83 5.74 13.90 6.14
N GLU A 84 4.43 13.70 6.14
CA GLU A 84 3.59 13.67 4.95
C GLU A 84 3.16 15.11 4.63
N LEU A 85 3.64 15.65 3.51
CA LEU A 85 3.62 17.06 3.13
C LEU A 85 2.82 17.33 1.84
N THR A 86 1.89 16.46 1.47
CA THR A 86 1.15 16.58 0.20
C THR A 86 0.42 17.92 0.09
N PHE A 87 -0.32 18.33 1.14
CA PHE A 87 -1.04 19.60 1.11
C PHE A 87 -0.07 20.79 0.99
N GLU A 88 0.95 20.80 1.83
CA GLU A 88 1.94 21.86 1.94
C GLU A 88 2.66 22.08 0.60
N ILE A 89 3.11 21.00 -0.03
CA ILE A 89 3.79 21.06 -1.32
C ILE A 89 2.81 21.43 -2.45
N LEU A 90 1.58 20.91 -2.47
CA LEU A 90 0.65 21.15 -3.58
C LEU A 90 -0.15 22.46 -3.49
N ARG A 91 -0.19 23.11 -2.31
CA ARG A 91 -1.03 24.30 -2.09
C ARG A 91 -0.29 25.49 -1.51
N LEU A 92 0.77 25.28 -0.73
CA LEU A 92 1.44 26.37 -0.02
C LEU A 92 2.83 26.67 -0.58
N SER A 93 3.53 25.65 -1.09
CA SER A 93 4.89 25.81 -1.60
C SER A 93 4.93 26.71 -2.85
N PRO A 94 5.82 27.71 -2.90
CA PRO A 94 5.99 28.56 -4.08
C PRO A 94 6.60 27.84 -5.29
N HIS A 95 7.23 26.67 -5.08
CA HIS A 95 7.82 25.86 -6.15
C HIS A 95 7.05 24.57 -6.44
N GLY A 96 6.14 24.17 -5.57
CA GLY A 96 5.38 22.92 -5.68
C GLY A 96 6.26 21.71 -5.95
N VAL A 97 5.79 20.83 -6.84
CA VAL A 97 6.45 19.56 -7.20
C VAL A 97 7.63 19.72 -8.15
N SER A 98 7.91 20.94 -8.64
CA SER A 98 8.99 21.17 -9.63
C SER A 98 10.37 20.73 -9.14
N LYS A 99 10.60 20.79 -7.82
CA LYS A 99 11.85 20.36 -7.19
C LYS A 99 11.96 18.87 -6.95
N LEU A 100 10.87 18.10 -7.10
CA LEU A 100 10.86 16.65 -6.90
C LEU A 100 11.36 15.87 -8.11
N LYS A 101 11.43 16.51 -9.29
CA LYS A 101 11.77 15.85 -10.56
C LYS A 101 13.13 15.12 -10.53
N ASP A 102 14.09 15.69 -9.82
CA ASP A 102 15.47 15.21 -9.79
C ASP A 102 15.80 14.49 -8.46
N ILE A 103 14.78 14.22 -7.64
CA ILE A 103 14.93 13.58 -6.33
C ILE A 103 14.46 12.13 -6.43
N ASP A 104 15.29 11.21 -5.94
CA ASP A 104 14.95 9.80 -5.90
C ASP A 104 13.77 9.54 -4.95
N HIS A 105 12.70 8.95 -5.49
CA HIS A 105 11.68 8.33 -4.66
C HIS A 105 12.16 6.94 -4.20
N ILE A 106 11.89 6.60 -2.94
CA ILE A 106 12.32 5.32 -2.36
C ILE A 106 11.17 4.31 -2.24
N GLY A 107 9.92 4.76 -2.34
CA GLY A 107 8.75 3.88 -2.26
C GLY A 107 7.44 4.61 -2.06
N ILE A 108 6.42 3.86 -1.66
CA ILE A 108 5.08 4.34 -1.35
C ILE A 108 4.84 4.30 0.15
N LEU A 109 4.19 5.34 0.68
CA LEU A 109 3.84 5.44 2.08
C LEU A 109 2.69 4.50 2.41
N ALA A 110 2.82 3.74 3.49
CA ALA A 110 1.81 2.82 3.96
C ALA A 110 1.46 3.07 5.42
N PHE A 111 0.18 2.98 5.73
CA PHE A 111 -0.36 3.10 7.08
C PHE A 111 -0.97 1.76 7.48
N THR A 112 -0.67 1.28 8.68
CA THR A 112 -1.46 0.18 9.24
C THR A 112 -2.85 0.66 9.61
N TYR A 113 -3.78 -0.28 9.80
CA TYR A 113 -5.12 0.05 10.26
C TYR A 113 -5.11 0.74 11.63
N ASP A 114 -4.25 0.28 12.56
CA ASP A 114 -4.13 0.90 13.88
C ASP A 114 -3.42 2.27 13.84
N GLU A 115 -2.56 2.53 12.85
CA GLU A 115 -2.03 3.87 12.59
C GLU A 115 -3.09 4.82 12.01
N LEU A 116 -3.87 4.37 11.03
CA LEU A 116 -4.93 5.16 10.41
C LEU A 116 -5.87 5.75 11.46
N LYS A 117 -6.27 4.97 12.47
CA LYS A 117 -7.14 5.41 13.59
C LYS A 117 -6.64 6.65 14.33
N LYS A 118 -5.33 6.91 14.34
CA LYS A 118 -4.74 8.08 15.00
C LYS A 118 -5.04 9.37 14.23
N PHE A 119 -5.29 9.27 12.92
CA PHE A 119 -5.64 10.36 12.03
C PHE A 119 -7.15 10.61 12.03
N ASN A 120 -7.69 10.87 13.21
CA ASN A 120 -9.13 10.99 13.45
C ASN A 120 -9.67 12.43 13.38
N GLY A 121 -8.84 13.43 13.05
CA GLY A 121 -9.26 14.83 12.99
C GLY A 121 -9.54 15.50 14.34
N LYS A 122 -9.34 14.80 15.46
CA LYS A 122 -9.65 15.27 16.82
C LYS A 122 -8.34 15.65 17.53
N ASN A 123 -8.42 16.58 18.48
CA ASN A 123 -7.28 17.00 19.32
C ASN A 123 -6.04 17.48 18.53
N GLY A 124 -6.26 18.11 17.37
CA GLY A 124 -5.18 18.61 16.51
C GLY A 124 -4.54 17.54 15.61
N ASN A 125 -4.98 16.28 15.67
CA ASN A 125 -4.57 15.27 14.70
C ASN A 125 -5.16 15.58 13.32
N LYS A 126 -4.42 15.25 12.26
CA LYS A 126 -4.95 15.25 10.88
C LYS A 126 -6.14 14.28 10.78
N ALA A 127 -7.02 14.49 9.79
CA ALA A 127 -8.19 13.67 9.52
C ALA A 127 -7.97 12.88 8.22
N TYR A 128 -7.75 11.57 8.30
CA TYR A 128 -7.55 10.68 7.14
C TYR A 128 -8.69 9.67 7.01
N ILE A 129 -9.02 9.27 5.79
CA ILE A 129 -9.93 8.15 5.51
C ILE A 129 -9.28 7.20 4.51
N ALA A 130 -9.63 5.91 4.55
CA ALA A 130 -9.24 4.99 3.48
C ALA A 130 -10.42 4.68 2.56
N VAL A 131 -10.15 4.60 1.25
CA VAL A 131 -11.10 4.19 0.22
C VAL A 131 -10.37 3.35 -0.82
N ASN A 132 -10.88 2.15 -1.12
CA ASN A 132 -10.29 1.21 -2.07
C ASN A 132 -8.81 0.87 -1.78
N GLY A 133 -8.41 0.92 -0.51
CA GLY A 133 -7.02 0.69 -0.06
C GLY A 133 -6.08 1.88 -0.23
N ILE A 134 -6.56 3.05 -0.63
CA ILE A 134 -5.81 4.32 -0.65
C ILE A 134 -6.23 5.17 0.55
N VAL A 135 -5.26 5.77 1.24
CA VAL A 135 -5.49 6.71 2.33
C VAL A 135 -5.53 8.13 1.78
N TYR A 136 -6.56 8.90 2.15
CA TYR A 136 -6.77 10.27 1.74
C TYR A 136 -6.77 11.21 2.94
N ASP A 137 -6.08 12.34 2.80
CA ASP A 137 -6.13 13.46 3.74
C ASP A 137 -7.33 14.36 3.44
N VAL A 138 -8.28 14.36 4.38
CA VAL A 138 -9.50 15.18 4.34
C VAL A 138 -9.45 16.36 5.32
N SER A 139 -8.30 16.62 5.96
CA SER A 139 -8.13 17.62 7.02
C SER A 139 -8.53 19.03 6.59
N HIS A 140 -8.37 19.37 5.32
CA HIS A 140 -8.68 20.70 4.78
C HIS A 140 -10.08 20.82 4.18
N SER A 141 -10.90 19.76 4.29
CA SER A 141 -12.29 19.78 3.83
C SER A 141 -13.22 20.29 4.94
N LYS A 142 -13.98 21.35 4.67
CA LYS A 142 -15.07 21.86 5.55
C LYS A 142 -16.16 20.83 5.83
N LEU A 143 -16.25 19.76 5.03
CA LEU A 143 -17.19 18.66 5.24
C LEU A 143 -16.71 17.62 6.25
N TRP A 144 -15.47 17.74 6.74
CA TRP A 144 -14.79 16.80 7.65
C TRP A 144 -14.26 17.52 8.90
N GLU A 145 -14.94 18.60 9.32
CA GLU A 145 -14.56 19.36 10.52
C GLU A 145 -14.53 18.44 11.75
N ASN A 146 -13.46 18.55 12.56
CA ASN A 146 -13.17 17.65 13.68
C ASN A 146 -13.17 16.15 13.33
N GLY A 147 -12.85 15.82 12.07
CA GLY A 147 -12.77 14.46 11.56
C GLY A 147 -14.12 13.76 11.42
N GLU A 148 -15.22 14.51 11.33
CA GLU A 148 -16.57 13.96 11.23
C GLU A 148 -17.27 14.44 9.96
N HIS A 149 -17.99 13.53 9.31
CA HIS A 149 -18.85 13.82 8.16
C HIS A 149 -20.31 13.45 8.43
N LYS A 150 -21.15 14.48 8.55
CA LYS A 150 -22.63 14.39 8.66
C LYS A 150 -23.14 13.57 9.86
N GLY A 151 -22.38 13.52 10.94
CA GLY A 151 -22.64 12.79 12.18
C GLY A 151 -22.60 11.27 12.01
N LYS A 152 -22.08 10.77 10.88
CA LYS A 152 -22.22 9.35 10.49
C LYS A 152 -20.92 8.66 10.14
N HIS A 153 -19.93 9.42 9.69
CA HIS A 153 -18.65 8.87 9.25
C HIS A 153 -17.53 9.60 9.96
N GLU A 154 -16.54 8.85 10.42
CA GLU A 154 -15.40 9.38 11.17
C GLU A 154 -14.11 9.10 10.41
N ALA A 155 -13.22 10.08 10.42
CA ALA A 155 -11.83 9.91 10.03
C ALA A 155 -11.14 8.88 10.94
N GLY A 156 -10.07 8.29 10.43
CA GLY A 156 -9.35 7.18 11.04
C GLY A 156 -9.92 5.80 10.68
N ASN A 157 -10.80 5.71 9.68
CA ASN A 157 -11.44 4.47 9.25
C ASN A 157 -11.33 4.25 7.73
N ASP A 158 -11.45 2.99 7.32
CA ASP A 158 -11.82 2.64 5.95
C ASP A 158 -13.33 2.88 5.75
N LEU A 159 -13.66 3.64 4.70
CA LEU A 159 -15.01 4.02 4.31
C LEU A 159 -15.35 3.54 2.90
N THR A 160 -14.70 2.46 2.46
CA THR A 160 -14.85 1.98 1.09
C THR A 160 -16.30 1.65 0.77
N TYR A 161 -16.98 0.88 1.62
CA TYR A 161 -18.39 0.54 1.41
C TYR A 161 -19.29 1.78 1.43
N GLU A 162 -19.09 2.63 2.42
CA GLU A 162 -19.89 3.84 2.64
C GLU A 162 -19.81 4.78 1.43
N ILE A 163 -18.60 5.01 0.91
CA ILE A 163 -18.37 5.90 -0.24
C ILE A 163 -18.80 5.26 -1.56
N THR A 164 -18.50 3.98 -1.78
CA THR A 164 -18.79 3.33 -3.08
C THR A 164 -20.24 2.89 -3.22
N LYS A 165 -20.94 2.59 -2.12
CA LYS A 165 -22.28 2.01 -2.16
C LYS A 165 -23.38 2.90 -1.58
N LEU A 166 -23.11 3.63 -0.50
CA LEU A 166 -24.14 4.38 0.22
C LEU A 166 -24.15 5.87 -0.12
N SER A 167 -22.99 6.43 -0.46
CA SER A 167 -22.85 7.85 -0.74
C SER A 167 -23.63 8.27 -1.99
N PRO A 168 -24.43 9.36 -1.94
CA PRO A 168 -25.10 9.91 -3.12
C PRO A 168 -24.13 10.57 -4.11
N HIS A 169 -22.85 10.68 -3.78
CA HIS A 169 -21.83 11.36 -4.60
C HIS A 169 -20.66 10.46 -5.01
N GLY A 170 -20.60 9.23 -4.48
CA GLY A 170 -19.59 8.24 -4.86
C GLY A 170 -18.14 8.72 -4.71
N LEU A 171 -17.27 8.17 -5.55
CA LEU A 171 -15.82 8.45 -5.56
C LEU A 171 -15.45 9.86 -6.04
N LYS A 172 -16.33 10.56 -6.77
CA LYS A 172 -16.03 11.88 -7.39
C LYS A 172 -15.58 12.94 -6.37
N LYS A 173 -15.94 12.79 -5.10
CA LYS A 173 -15.51 13.74 -4.06
C LYS A 173 -14.05 13.57 -3.67
N LEU A 174 -13.43 12.42 -3.96
CA LEU A 174 -12.02 12.17 -3.68
C LEU A 174 -11.09 13.04 -4.55
N ASP A 175 -11.57 13.50 -5.72
CA ASP A 175 -10.83 14.44 -6.59
C ASP A 175 -10.49 15.78 -5.91
N ASN A 176 -11.16 16.10 -4.80
CA ASN A 176 -10.97 17.36 -4.06
C ASN A 176 -10.10 17.22 -2.80
N VAL A 177 -9.57 16.02 -2.53
CA VAL A 177 -8.74 15.71 -1.36
C VAL A 177 -7.48 14.97 -1.78
N PHE A 178 -6.52 14.85 -0.88
CA PHE A 178 -5.17 14.43 -1.25
C PHE A 178 -4.96 12.96 -0.94
N PRO A 179 -4.55 12.11 -1.90
CA PRO A 179 -4.08 10.77 -1.58
C PRO A 179 -2.72 10.87 -0.88
N VAL A 180 -2.54 10.17 0.23
CA VAL A 180 -1.34 10.29 1.09
C VAL A 180 -0.65 8.96 1.37
N GLY A 181 -1.19 7.85 0.88
CA GLY A 181 -0.55 6.54 0.98
C GLY A 181 -1.52 5.39 0.74
N ILE A 182 -1.13 4.18 1.13
CA ILE A 182 -1.96 2.99 1.07
C ILE A 182 -2.30 2.45 2.45
N LEU A 183 -3.44 1.76 2.57
CA LEU A 183 -3.83 1.04 3.78
C LEU A 183 -3.31 -0.39 3.72
N ILE A 184 -2.54 -0.79 4.73
CA ILE A 184 -2.00 -2.13 4.88
C ILE A 184 -2.52 -2.81 6.15
N TYR A 185 -2.49 -4.13 6.13
CA TYR A 185 -2.81 -5.00 7.25
C TYR A 185 -1.70 -6.02 7.43
N SER A 186 -1.26 -6.24 8.66
CA SER A 186 -0.54 -7.48 8.98
C SER A 186 -1.52 -8.66 9.02
N PHE A 187 -1.00 -9.90 8.97
CA PHE A 187 -1.86 -11.06 9.16
C PHE A 187 -2.51 -11.11 10.55
N ASP A 188 -1.85 -10.57 11.58
CA ASP A 188 -2.42 -10.52 12.93
C ASP A 188 -3.52 -9.44 13.04
N GLU A 189 -3.41 -8.33 12.29
CA GLU A 189 -4.51 -7.39 12.14
C GLU A 189 -5.67 -7.98 11.35
N LEU A 190 -5.39 -8.66 10.22
CA LEU A 190 -6.42 -9.29 9.39
C LEU A 190 -7.31 -10.25 10.21
N LYS A 191 -6.72 -11.07 11.09
CA LYS A 191 -7.46 -12.00 11.97
C LYS A 191 -8.52 -11.34 12.83
N LYS A 192 -8.37 -10.05 13.17
CA LYS A 192 -9.38 -9.30 13.96
C LYS A 192 -10.67 -9.11 13.17
N PHE A 193 -10.59 -9.10 11.83
CA PHE A 193 -11.71 -8.95 10.91
C PHE A 193 -12.34 -10.31 10.54
N ASN A 194 -12.78 -11.03 11.57
CA ASN A 194 -13.27 -12.39 11.46
C ASN A 194 -14.79 -12.51 11.24
N GLY A 195 -15.53 -11.41 11.13
CA GLY A 195 -16.99 -11.45 10.95
C GLY A 195 -17.81 -11.90 12.16
N LYS A 196 -17.17 -12.11 13.31
CA LYS A 196 -17.79 -12.58 14.56
C LYS A 196 -17.85 -11.43 15.57
N ASN A 197 -18.81 -11.49 16.51
CA ASN A 197 -18.95 -10.52 17.61
C ASN A 197 -19.03 -9.03 17.17
N GLY A 198 -19.65 -8.76 16.01
CA GLY A 198 -19.77 -7.41 15.46
C GLY A 198 -18.55 -6.91 14.69
N ASN A 199 -17.46 -7.69 14.63
CA ASN A 199 -16.33 -7.37 13.76
C ASN A 199 -16.73 -7.51 12.30
N LYS A 200 -16.16 -6.65 11.44
CA LYS A 200 -16.24 -6.83 9.98
C LYS A 200 -15.58 -8.16 9.58
N ALA A 201 -15.95 -8.70 8.42
CA ALA A 201 -15.42 -9.94 7.86
C ALA A 201 -14.53 -9.63 6.65
N TYR A 202 -13.21 -9.78 6.77
CA TYR A 202 -12.26 -9.55 5.68
C TYR A 202 -11.58 -10.83 5.23
N VAL A 203 -11.17 -10.92 3.97
CA VAL A 203 -10.31 -12.00 3.45
C VAL A 203 -9.20 -11.40 2.61
N ALA A 204 -8.02 -12.00 2.63
CA ALA A 204 -6.93 -11.62 1.74
C ALA A 204 -6.83 -12.59 0.55
N VAL A 205 -6.62 -12.05 -0.65
CA VAL A 205 -6.39 -12.82 -1.88
C VAL A 205 -5.34 -12.12 -2.72
N ASN A 206 -4.31 -12.85 -3.13
CA ASN A 206 -3.19 -12.33 -3.89
C ASN A 206 -2.52 -11.09 -3.23
N GLY A 207 -2.53 -11.00 -1.90
CA GLY A 207 -2.01 -9.84 -1.15
C GLY A 207 -2.92 -8.61 -1.11
N ILE A 208 -4.16 -8.70 -1.60
CA ILE A 208 -5.20 -7.66 -1.50
C ILE A 208 -6.22 -8.07 -0.43
N VAL A 209 -6.61 -7.14 0.43
CA VAL A 209 -7.63 -7.35 1.47
C VAL A 209 -9.00 -6.90 0.96
N TYR A 210 -10.00 -7.76 1.10
CA TYR A 210 -11.38 -7.54 0.68
C TYR A 210 -12.34 -7.60 1.87
N ASP A 211 -13.20 -6.59 1.99
CA ASP A 211 -14.35 -6.59 2.88
C ASP A 211 -15.52 -7.38 2.28
N VAL A 212 -15.80 -8.52 2.90
CA VAL A 212 -16.90 -9.43 2.53
C VAL A 212 -18.09 -9.33 3.49
N SER A 213 -18.10 -8.37 4.41
CA SER A 213 -19.12 -8.21 5.47
C SER A 213 -20.54 -8.10 4.92
N HIS A 214 -20.71 -7.53 3.74
CA HIS A 214 -22.02 -7.34 3.10
C HIS A 214 -22.43 -8.51 2.20
N SER A 215 -21.61 -9.56 2.11
CA SER A 215 -21.94 -10.77 1.36
C SER A 215 -22.74 -11.75 2.21
N LYS A 216 -23.93 -12.12 1.74
CA LYS A 216 -24.76 -13.17 2.38
C LYS A 216 -24.06 -14.52 2.48
N LEU A 217 -23.04 -14.75 1.64
CA LEU A 217 -22.27 -15.99 1.61
C LEU A 217 -21.15 -16.04 2.68
N TRP A 218 -20.91 -14.94 3.39
CA TRP A 218 -19.90 -14.78 4.44
C TRP A 218 -20.53 -14.39 5.78
N LYS A 219 -21.81 -14.74 5.98
CA LYS A 219 -22.54 -14.44 7.23
C LYS A 219 -21.77 -15.04 8.41
N ASN A 220 -21.61 -14.25 9.47
CA ASN A 220 -20.83 -14.59 10.67
C ASN A 220 -19.35 -14.93 10.38
N GLY A 221 -18.81 -14.41 9.27
CA GLY A 221 -17.42 -14.63 8.89
C GLY A 221 -17.11 -16.02 8.32
N GLU A 222 -18.12 -16.82 8.00
CA GLU A 222 -17.93 -18.18 7.52
C GLU A 222 -18.43 -18.32 6.08
N HIS A 223 -17.67 -19.05 5.26
CA HIS A 223 -18.06 -19.44 3.91
C HIS A 223 -18.17 -20.96 3.81
N LYS A 224 -19.42 -21.44 3.66
CA LYS A 224 -19.75 -22.87 3.46
C LYS A 224 -19.20 -23.81 4.53
N GLY A 225 -18.96 -23.32 5.75
CA GLY A 225 -18.41 -24.09 6.86
C GLY A 225 -16.97 -24.59 6.64
N LYS A 226 -16.24 -24.04 5.66
CA LYS A 226 -14.88 -24.49 5.29
C LYS A 226 -13.83 -23.38 5.33
N HIS A 227 -14.25 -22.14 5.12
CA HIS A 227 -13.35 -20.99 5.07
C HIS A 227 -13.85 -19.92 6.01
N GLU A 228 -12.91 -19.26 6.68
CA GLU A 228 -13.20 -18.22 7.65
C GLU A 228 -12.58 -16.90 7.22
N ALA A 229 -13.30 -15.80 7.45
CA ALA A 229 -12.77 -14.46 7.40
C ALA A 229 -11.64 -14.28 8.43
N GLY A 230 -10.81 -13.28 8.21
CA GLY A 230 -9.59 -13.02 8.95
C GLY A 230 -8.35 -13.78 8.44
N ASN A 231 -8.44 -14.41 7.26
CA ASN A 231 -7.37 -15.23 6.69
C ASN A 231 -7.02 -14.83 5.25
N ASP A 232 -5.80 -15.19 4.84
CA ASP A 232 -5.43 -15.28 3.43
C ASP A 232 -5.98 -16.56 2.83
N LEU A 233 -6.76 -16.41 1.77
CA LEU A 233 -7.42 -17.48 1.04
C LEU A 233 -6.93 -17.57 -0.41
N THR A 234 -5.69 -17.12 -0.67
CA THR A 234 -5.14 -17.06 -2.01
C THR A 234 -5.12 -18.42 -2.68
N TYR A 235 -4.61 -19.45 -1.98
CA TYR A 235 -4.59 -20.81 -2.52
C TYR A 235 -6.00 -21.36 -2.73
N GLU A 236 -6.86 -21.22 -1.72
CA GLU A 236 -8.23 -21.73 -1.72
C GLU A 236 -9.05 -21.13 -2.88
N ILE A 237 -8.96 -19.81 -3.09
CA ILE A 237 -9.71 -19.12 -4.13
C ILE A 237 -9.11 -19.36 -5.52
N THR A 238 -7.79 -19.40 -5.66
CA THR A 238 -7.16 -19.54 -6.98
C THR A 238 -7.07 -20.98 -7.49
N LYS A 239 -7.14 -21.98 -6.60
CA LYS A 239 -6.99 -23.39 -6.98
C LYS A 239 -8.15 -24.30 -6.63
N LEU A 240 -8.80 -24.10 -5.49
CA LEU A 240 -9.82 -25.03 -4.99
C LEU A 240 -11.24 -24.54 -5.30
N SER A 241 -11.44 -23.23 -5.35
CA SER A 241 -12.75 -22.63 -5.53
C SER A 241 -13.37 -22.99 -6.89
N PRO A 242 -14.64 -23.44 -6.93
CA PRO A 242 -15.34 -23.67 -8.19
C PRO A 242 -15.71 -22.37 -8.94
N HIS A 243 -15.39 -21.20 -8.38
CA HIS A 243 -15.79 -19.89 -8.92
C HIS A 243 -14.61 -18.92 -9.11
N GLY A 244 -13.42 -19.25 -8.61
CA GLY A 244 -12.20 -18.47 -8.80
C GLY A 244 -12.28 -17.01 -8.34
N LEU A 245 -11.42 -16.17 -8.93
CA LEU A 245 -11.27 -14.74 -8.59
C LEU A 245 -12.47 -13.87 -8.96
N LYS A 246 -13.31 -14.27 -9.92
CA LYS A 246 -14.43 -13.47 -10.46
C LYS A 246 -15.43 -13.02 -9.38
N LYS A 247 -15.52 -13.74 -8.26
CA LYS A 247 -16.41 -13.35 -7.16
C LYS A 247 -15.92 -12.13 -6.38
N LEU A 248 -14.62 -11.82 -6.45
CA LEU A 248 -14.04 -10.64 -5.80
C LEU A 248 -14.57 -9.33 -6.38
N ASP A 249 -15.05 -9.32 -7.64
CA ASP A 249 -15.68 -8.15 -8.28
C ASP A 249 -16.96 -7.67 -7.57
N ASN A 250 -17.53 -8.49 -6.67
CA ASN A 250 -18.78 -8.19 -5.96
C ASN A 250 -18.56 -7.77 -4.50
N VAL A 251 -17.30 -7.63 -4.08
CA VAL A 251 -16.92 -7.26 -2.72
C VAL A 251 -15.90 -6.12 -2.77
N TYR A 252 -15.60 -5.52 -1.62
CA TYR A 252 -14.91 -4.22 -1.59
C TYR A 252 -13.44 -4.42 -1.26
N LYS A 253 -12.54 -3.97 -2.12
CA LYS A 253 -11.11 -3.90 -1.80
C LYS A 253 -10.90 -2.83 -0.73
N VAL A 254 -10.22 -3.16 0.37
CA VAL A 254 -10.01 -2.22 1.50
C VAL A 254 -8.54 -2.02 1.86
N GLY A 255 -7.61 -2.78 1.29
CA GLY A 255 -6.19 -2.56 1.52
C GLY A 255 -5.34 -3.71 1.01
N TYR A 256 -4.15 -3.86 1.58
CA TYR A 256 -3.16 -4.83 1.16
C TYR A 256 -2.51 -5.54 2.35
N ILE A 257 -1.97 -6.73 2.12
CA ILE A 257 -1.16 -7.43 3.13
C ILE A 257 0.28 -6.96 3.02
N ALA A 258 0.87 -6.58 4.16
CA ALA A 258 2.29 -6.35 4.29
C ALA A 258 2.83 -6.89 5.61
N LEU A 259 4.09 -7.31 5.62
CA LEU A 259 4.76 -7.89 6.78
C LEU A 259 6.12 -7.25 6.97
N ASN A 260 6.56 -7.08 8.21
CA ASN A 260 7.97 -6.83 8.49
C ASN A 260 8.75 -8.16 8.55
N LYS A 261 10.09 -8.07 8.58
CA LYS A 261 10.98 -9.24 8.63
C LYS A 261 10.72 -10.16 9.83
N ASN A 262 10.33 -9.61 10.99
CA ASN A 262 10.05 -10.42 12.18
C ASN A 262 8.71 -11.17 12.05
N GLU A 263 7.71 -10.57 11.40
CA GLU A 263 6.46 -11.25 11.08
C GLU A 263 6.66 -12.33 10.02
N LEU A 264 7.46 -12.06 8.98
CA LEU A 264 7.79 -13.05 7.95
C LEU A 264 8.42 -14.31 8.55
N LYS A 265 9.34 -14.16 9.53
CA LYS A 265 9.99 -15.30 10.22
C LYS A 265 9.02 -16.29 10.86
N LYS A 266 7.80 -15.87 11.21
CA LYS A 266 6.77 -16.78 11.75
C LYS A 266 6.29 -17.80 10.71
N PHE A 267 6.41 -17.48 9.42
CA PHE A 267 5.99 -18.32 8.30
C PHE A 267 7.15 -19.20 7.79
N ASN A 268 7.69 -20.00 8.71
CA ASN A 268 8.88 -20.81 8.48
C ASN A 268 8.60 -22.23 7.98
N GLY A 269 7.35 -22.63 7.72
CA GLY A 269 7.02 -23.98 7.26
C GLY A 269 7.16 -25.09 8.31
N LYS A 270 7.48 -24.75 9.56
CA LYS A 270 7.72 -25.69 10.66
C LYS A 270 6.55 -25.64 11.66
N ASN A 271 6.28 -26.74 12.36
CA ASN A 271 5.25 -26.83 13.41
C ASN A 271 3.83 -26.42 12.96
N GLY A 272 3.47 -26.72 11.72
CA GLY A 272 2.16 -26.37 11.14
C GLY A 272 2.03 -24.93 10.66
N ASN A 273 3.07 -24.10 10.80
CA ASN A 273 3.10 -22.79 10.17
C ASN A 273 3.22 -22.93 8.64
N LYS A 274 2.59 -22.02 7.90
CA LYS A 274 2.81 -21.88 6.46
C LYS A 274 4.29 -21.53 6.19
N ALA A 275 4.78 -21.85 4.99
CA ALA A 275 6.12 -21.56 4.52
C ALA A 275 6.08 -20.40 3.52
N TYR A 276 6.54 -19.21 3.91
CA TYR A 276 6.60 -18.03 3.04
C TYR A 276 8.04 -17.62 2.75
N VAL A 277 8.28 -17.02 1.58
CA VAL A 277 9.57 -16.40 1.24
C VAL A 277 9.32 -15.02 0.64
N ALA A 278 10.19 -14.05 0.91
CA ALA A 278 10.14 -12.76 0.24
C ALA A 278 11.18 -12.68 -0.88
N VAL A 279 10.83 -12.05 -2.00
CA VAL A 279 11.70 -11.82 -3.15
C VAL A 279 11.32 -10.49 -3.79
N ASN A 280 12.27 -9.58 -3.91
CA ASN A 280 12.08 -8.22 -4.44
C ASN A 280 10.84 -7.54 -3.82
N GLY A 281 10.74 -7.57 -2.48
CA GLY A 281 9.64 -6.92 -1.76
C GLY A 281 8.27 -7.61 -1.85
N ILE A 282 8.12 -8.71 -2.60
CA ILE A 282 6.90 -9.51 -2.65
C ILE A 282 7.05 -10.74 -1.75
N VAL A 283 6.01 -11.07 -0.98
CA VAL A 283 5.92 -12.29 -0.17
C VAL A 283 5.13 -13.35 -0.91
N TYR A 284 5.70 -14.55 -0.99
CA TYR A 284 5.16 -15.70 -1.71
C TYR A 284 4.88 -16.86 -0.76
N ASP A 285 3.74 -17.53 -0.94
CA ASP A 285 3.38 -18.78 -0.25
C ASP A 285 3.91 -20.00 -1.01
N VAL A 286 4.93 -20.64 -0.44
CA VAL A 286 5.56 -21.86 -0.97
C VAL A 286 5.10 -23.12 -0.23
N SER A 287 4.11 -23.04 0.65
CA SER A 287 3.64 -24.16 1.50
C SER A 287 3.18 -25.37 0.70
N HIS A 288 2.70 -25.16 -0.53
CA HIS A 288 2.21 -26.23 -1.40
C HIS A 288 3.29 -26.84 -2.31
N SER A 289 4.53 -26.38 -2.20
CA SER A 289 5.64 -26.91 -2.99
C SER A 289 6.36 -28.03 -2.23
N LYS A 290 6.43 -29.22 -2.83
CA LYS A 290 7.25 -30.34 -2.32
C LYS A 290 8.74 -29.99 -2.18
N LEU A 291 9.21 -28.96 -2.88
CA LEU A 291 10.59 -28.49 -2.79
C LEU A 291 10.86 -27.63 -1.54
N TRP A 292 9.82 -27.30 -0.77
CA TRP A 292 9.84 -26.47 0.43
C TRP A 292 9.25 -27.21 1.63
N GLU A 293 9.29 -28.55 1.60
CA GLU A 293 8.78 -29.38 2.70
C GLU A 293 9.51 -29.04 4.01
N ASN A 294 8.75 -28.95 5.10
CA ASN A 294 9.23 -28.45 6.41
C ASN A 294 9.91 -27.07 6.36
N GLY A 295 9.58 -26.27 5.35
CA GLY A 295 10.10 -24.91 5.19
C GLY A 295 11.55 -24.84 4.71
N GLU A 296 12.12 -25.94 4.23
CA GLU A 296 13.51 -26.00 3.79
C GLU A 296 13.60 -26.24 2.29
N HIS A 297 14.51 -25.51 1.63
CA HIS A 297 14.83 -25.72 0.22
C HIS A 297 16.27 -26.19 0.08
N LYS A 298 16.42 -27.46 -0.31
CA LYS A 298 17.72 -28.11 -0.59
C LYS A 298 18.73 -28.03 0.57
N GLY A 299 18.24 -27.93 1.82
CA GLY A 299 19.08 -27.82 3.02
C GLY A 299 19.95 -26.55 3.08
N LYS A 300 19.64 -25.52 2.27
CA LYS A 300 20.44 -24.29 2.16
C LYS A 300 19.64 -23.01 2.40
N HIS A 301 18.34 -23.06 2.17
CA HIS A 301 17.48 -21.89 2.30
C HIS A 301 16.26 -22.26 3.12
N GLU A 302 15.80 -21.33 3.95
CA GLU A 302 14.67 -21.52 4.84
C GLU A 302 13.57 -20.51 4.53
N ALA A 303 12.32 -20.97 4.61
CA ALA A 303 11.15 -20.11 4.65
C ALA A 303 11.21 -19.18 5.87
N GLY A 304 10.44 -18.09 5.81
CA GLY A 304 10.46 -17.01 6.78
C GLY A 304 11.54 -15.95 6.54
N ASN A 305 12.20 -15.98 5.38
CA ASN A 305 13.29 -15.07 5.03
C ASN A 305 13.03 -14.32 3.71
N ASP A 306 13.70 -13.18 3.58
CA ASP A 306 13.90 -12.51 2.30
C ASP A 306 15.06 -13.17 1.56
N LEU A 307 14.73 -13.82 0.45
CA LEU A 307 15.66 -14.59 -0.39
C LEU A 307 15.96 -13.87 -1.71
N THR A 308 15.80 -12.55 -1.73
CA THR A 308 16.05 -11.73 -2.92
C THR A 308 17.43 -11.99 -3.53
N TYR A 309 18.49 -11.98 -2.71
CA TYR A 309 19.84 -12.18 -3.21
C TYR A 309 20.06 -13.61 -3.73
N GLU A 310 19.63 -14.60 -2.95
CA GLU A 310 19.75 -16.02 -3.26
C GLU A 310 19.04 -16.36 -4.58
N ILE A 311 17.82 -15.85 -4.77
CA ILE A 311 17.02 -16.13 -5.96
C ILE A 311 17.51 -15.35 -7.18
N THR A 312 17.94 -14.10 -7.01
CA THR A 312 18.34 -13.26 -8.16
C THR A 312 19.79 -13.44 -8.59
N LYS A 313 20.69 -13.89 -7.69
CA LYS A 313 22.13 -13.98 -7.96
C LYS A 313 22.70 -15.39 -7.91
N LEU A 314 22.15 -16.27 -7.07
CA LEU A 314 22.75 -17.59 -6.83
C LEU A 314 21.93 -18.75 -7.43
N SER A 315 20.61 -18.58 -7.54
CA SER A 315 19.71 -19.64 -7.97
C SER A 315 19.97 -20.08 -9.41
N PRO A 316 20.08 -21.39 -9.69
CA PRO A 316 20.20 -21.92 -11.06
C PRO A 316 18.90 -21.78 -11.88
N HIS A 317 17.82 -21.26 -11.29
CA HIS A 317 16.50 -21.16 -11.92
C HIS A 317 15.91 -19.74 -11.92
N GLY A 318 16.46 -18.82 -11.12
CA GLY A 318 16.05 -17.42 -11.08
C GLY A 318 14.58 -17.18 -10.71
N LEU A 319 14.05 -16.01 -11.10
CA LEU A 319 12.70 -15.55 -10.77
C LEU A 319 11.57 -16.34 -11.45
N LYS A 320 11.83 -17.00 -12.59
CA LYS A 320 10.79 -17.71 -13.39
C LYS A 320 10.03 -18.77 -12.61
N LYS A 321 10.60 -19.29 -11.53
CA LYS A 321 9.91 -20.27 -10.67
C LYS A 321 8.81 -19.65 -9.81
N LEU A 322 8.84 -18.34 -9.58
CA LEU A 322 7.83 -17.61 -8.82
C LEU A 322 6.55 -17.34 -9.62
N ASP A 323 6.59 -17.41 -10.95
CA ASP A 323 5.42 -17.19 -11.82
C ASP A 323 4.24 -18.13 -11.50
N ASN A 324 4.51 -19.27 -10.85
CA ASN A 324 3.51 -20.26 -10.46
C ASN A 324 3.31 -20.36 -8.93
N VAL A 325 3.85 -19.41 -8.17
CA VAL A 325 3.75 -19.36 -6.70
C VAL A 325 2.77 -18.26 -6.31
N TYR A 326 2.03 -18.47 -5.22
CA TYR A 326 1.01 -17.53 -4.78
C TYR A 326 1.64 -16.31 -4.11
N LYS A 327 1.46 -15.13 -4.72
CA LYS A 327 1.71 -13.85 -4.04
C LYS A 327 0.71 -13.70 -2.89
N VAL A 328 1.18 -13.43 -1.68
CA VAL A 328 0.30 -13.27 -0.49
C VAL A 328 0.45 -11.92 0.20
N GLY A 329 1.39 -11.08 -0.25
CA GLY A 329 1.56 -9.73 0.27
C GLY A 329 2.90 -9.12 -0.08
N PHE A 330 3.30 -8.12 0.69
CA PHE A 330 4.54 -7.39 0.51
C PHE A 330 5.43 -7.45 1.76
N LEU A 331 6.74 -7.33 1.57
CA LEU A 331 7.70 -7.14 2.65
C LEU A 331 7.93 -5.62 2.83
N LEU A 332 7.75 -5.14 4.06
CA LEU A 332 8.05 -3.75 4.44
C LEU A 332 9.57 -3.49 4.37
N TYR A 333 9.92 -2.29 3.91
CA TYR A 333 11.32 -1.87 3.73
C TYR A 333 12.05 -1.51 5.02
#